data_AF-A0AAN5BWB6-F1
#
_entry.id   AF-A0AAN5BWB6-F1
#
_cell.length_a   1.000
_cell.length_b   1.000
_cell.length_c   1.000
_cell.angle_alpha   90.00
_cell.angle_beta   90.00
_cell.angle_gamma   90.00
#
_symmetry.space_group_name_H-M   'P 1'
#
loop_
_entity.id
_entity.type
_entity.pdbx_description
1 polymer ?
#
loop_
_entity_poly.entity_id
_entity_poly.type
_entity_poly.pdbx_seq_one_letter_code
_entity_poly.pdbx_strand_id
1 'polypeptide(L)'
;MGLVQLNATSESSFKRVITESVKLLPAVTEAGYTGYGTIENGFAAIFLKPNSTIADFNQTFAPFFNLSRVPGIQGVVAAYPSTWDGYLQNVLQDPNIGSNIQDTSRLLTLKVMQEKADDLAEFIVDNKQGAGFNFSKSLGAPKTVIRRSHSSIFVLVGKVNNDERDNTAVHDVWKHSHGLLSVSVDWADTAADREKEAKRQQTVRLSKRLTEIVGSGGGTYVNEANP
;
A
#
# COMPACT_ATOMS: atom_id res chain seq x y z
N MET A 1 0.60 12.31 13.59
CA MET A 1 0.92 11.33 12.53
C MET A 1 1.33 10.03 13.17
N GLY A 2 1.15 8.93 12.45
CA GLY A 2 1.48 7.58 12.87
C GLY A 2 2.40 6.89 11.88
N LEU A 3 3.22 5.97 12.38
CA LEU A 3 4.11 5.11 11.63
C LEU A 3 3.90 3.66 12.08
N VAL A 4 3.77 2.78 11.10
CA VAL A 4 3.88 1.32 11.27
C VAL A 4 5.01 0.86 10.37
N GLN A 5 6.02 0.19 10.91
CA GLN A 5 7.08 -0.46 10.15
C GLN A 5 7.26 -1.86 10.72
N LEU A 6 6.77 -2.87 10.02
CA LEU A 6 6.91 -4.28 10.40
C LEU A 6 7.67 -5.01 9.32
N ASN A 7 8.76 -5.66 9.67
CA ASN A 7 9.61 -6.46 8.80
C ASN A 7 9.50 -7.93 9.18
N ALA A 8 9.54 -8.81 8.19
CA ALA A 8 9.53 -10.25 8.37
C ALA A 8 10.93 -10.84 8.21
N THR A 9 11.24 -11.91 8.94
CA THR A 9 12.54 -12.59 8.87
C THR A 9 12.52 -13.88 8.04
N SER A 10 11.36 -14.28 7.54
CA SER A 10 11.15 -15.46 6.70
C SER A 10 9.99 -15.22 5.72
N GLU A 11 9.85 -16.06 4.70
CA GLU A 11 8.70 -15.98 3.79
C GLU A 11 7.36 -16.24 4.51
N SER A 12 7.35 -17.20 5.45
CA SER A 12 6.15 -17.51 6.25
C SER A 12 5.72 -16.35 7.15
N SER A 13 6.68 -15.70 7.82
CA SER A 13 6.40 -14.49 8.61
C SER A 13 6.06 -13.30 7.72
N PHE A 14 6.56 -13.26 6.48
CA PHE A 14 6.18 -12.25 5.49
C PHE A 14 4.74 -12.42 5.04
N LYS A 15 4.31 -13.61 4.61
CA LYS A 15 2.90 -13.87 4.27
C LYS A 15 2.00 -13.49 5.45
N ARG A 16 2.38 -13.89 6.66
CA ARG A 16 1.64 -13.55 7.89
C ARG A 16 1.54 -12.05 8.14
N VAL A 17 2.65 -11.30 8.09
CA VAL A 17 2.60 -9.86 8.38
C VAL A 17 1.72 -9.12 7.37
N ILE A 18 1.71 -9.55 6.11
CA ILE A 18 0.83 -8.98 5.08
C ILE A 18 -0.63 -9.33 5.32
N THR A 19 -0.96 -10.61 5.52
CA THR A 19 -2.33 -11.05 5.82
C THR A 19 -2.91 -10.27 7.00
N GLU A 20 -2.19 -10.23 8.12
CA GLU A 20 -2.67 -9.58 9.33
C GLU A 20 -2.75 -8.06 9.16
N SER A 21 -1.77 -7.43 8.51
CA SER A 21 -1.80 -5.98 8.27
C SER A 21 -3.02 -5.59 7.44
N VAL A 22 -3.34 -6.32 6.37
CA VAL A 22 -4.53 -6.07 5.52
C VAL A 22 -5.82 -6.18 6.33
N LYS A 23 -5.94 -7.21 7.19
CA LYS A 23 -7.12 -7.40 8.05
C LYS A 23 -7.30 -6.30 9.10
N LEU A 24 -6.24 -5.61 9.49
CA LEU A 24 -6.28 -4.53 10.47
C LEU A 24 -6.65 -3.16 9.88
N LEU A 25 -6.46 -2.93 8.58
CA LEU A 25 -6.72 -1.64 7.92
C LEU A 25 -8.17 -1.13 8.03
N PRO A 26 -9.23 -1.98 7.99
CA PRO A 26 -10.58 -1.49 8.15
C PRO A 26 -10.82 -0.78 9.48
N ALA A 27 -10.34 -1.33 10.59
CA ALA A 27 -10.50 -0.68 11.90
C ALA A 27 -9.75 0.66 11.97
N VAL A 28 -8.57 0.75 11.35
CA VAL A 28 -7.78 1.99 11.26
C VAL A 28 -8.54 3.07 10.47
N THR A 29 -9.12 2.70 9.34
CA THR A 29 -9.85 3.65 8.48
C THR A 29 -11.21 4.05 9.05
N GLU A 30 -11.91 3.15 9.74
CA GLU A 30 -13.13 3.49 10.50
C GLU A 30 -12.84 4.44 11.66
N ALA A 31 -11.65 4.36 12.26
CA ALA A 31 -11.19 5.32 13.27
C ALA A 31 -10.81 6.70 12.68
N GLY A 32 -10.93 6.88 11.36
CA GLY A 32 -10.68 8.12 10.64
C GLY A 32 -9.22 8.34 10.21
N TYR A 33 -8.37 7.32 10.30
CA TYR A 33 -7.01 7.41 9.78
C TYR A 33 -6.99 7.12 8.27
N THR A 34 -6.17 7.89 7.56
CA THR A 34 -5.81 7.65 6.16
C THR A 34 -4.30 7.60 6.03
N GLY A 35 -3.77 7.03 4.95
CA GLY A 35 -2.34 6.88 4.81
C GLY A 35 -1.90 6.22 3.52
N TYR A 36 -0.60 6.05 3.44
CA TYR A 36 0.08 5.34 2.36
C TYR A 36 0.99 4.30 2.97
N GLY A 37 1.01 3.12 2.36
CA GLY A 37 1.88 2.03 2.74
C GLY A 37 2.60 1.39 1.55
N THR A 38 3.69 0.73 1.86
CA THR A 38 4.55 -0.02 0.94
C THR A 38 4.71 -1.43 1.46
N ILE A 39 4.72 -2.39 0.53
CA ILE A 39 4.93 -3.81 0.85
C ILE A 39 6.15 -4.31 0.08
N GLU A 40 7.19 -4.70 0.82
CA GLU A 40 8.45 -5.22 0.26
C GLU A 40 9.01 -6.37 1.10
N ASN A 41 9.62 -6.05 2.26
CA ASN A 41 10.13 -7.03 3.24
C ASN A 41 9.23 -7.17 4.47
N GLY A 42 8.11 -6.46 4.47
CA GLY A 42 7.01 -6.55 5.41
C GLY A 42 5.97 -5.48 5.07
N PHE A 43 5.36 -4.89 6.09
CA PHE A 43 4.36 -3.83 5.94
C PHE A 43 4.88 -2.54 6.57
N ALA A 44 5.02 -1.49 5.76
CA ALA A 44 5.38 -0.16 6.21
C ALA A 44 4.30 0.83 5.79
N ALA A 45 3.86 1.71 6.68
CA ALA A 45 2.85 2.71 6.38
C ALA A 45 2.94 3.94 7.28
N ILE A 46 2.60 5.09 6.69
CA ILE A 46 2.39 6.35 7.40
C ILE A 46 0.90 6.63 7.45
N PHE A 47 0.42 6.98 8.63
CA PHE A 47 -0.99 7.28 8.89
C PHE A 47 -1.19 8.72 9.38
N LEU A 48 -2.30 9.31 8.96
CA LEU A 48 -2.71 10.67 9.22
C LEU A 48 -4.14 10.65 9.74
N LYS A 49 -4.36 11.36 10.84
CA LYS A 49 -5.70 11.72 11.32
C LYS A 49 -5.61 13.13 11.89
N PRO A 50 -6.20 14.13 11.22
CA PRO A 50 -6.26 15.49 11.73
C PRO A 50 -6.92 15.54 13.11
N ASN A 51 -6.46 16.45 13.98
CA ASN A 51 -7.02 16.67 15.32
C ASN A 51 -7.07 15.42 16.22
N SER A 52 -6.17 14.45 16.00
CA SER A 52 -6.04 13.25 16.83
C SER A 52 -4.97 13.41 17.91
N THR A 53 -5.07 12.63 18.98
CA THR A 53 -4.03 12.54 20.02
C THR A 53 -3.14 11.31 19.84
N ILE A 54 -1.98 11.29 20.54
CA ILE A 54 -1.13 10.10 20.64
C ILE A 54 -1.86 8.95 21.36
N ALA A 55 -2.71 9.26 22.34
CA ALA A 55 -3.50 8.25 23.04
C ALA A 55 -4.47 7.53 22.08
N ASP A 56 -5.18 8.30 21.24
CA ASP A 56 -6.07 7.73 20.21
C ASP A 56 -5.31 6.84 19.22
N PHE A 57 -4.09 7.24 18.85
CA PHE A 57 -3.23 6.44 18.00
C PHE A 57 -2.85 5.13 18.69
N ASN A 58 -2.32 5.21 19.91
CA ASN A 58 -1.87 4.01 20.65
C ASN A 58 -3.02 3.02 20.85
N GLN A 59 -4.23 3.49 21.11
CA GLN A 59 -5.41 2.65 21.21
C GLN A 59 -5.76 1.99 19.86
N THR A 60 -5.81 2.76 18.78
CA THR A 60 -6.19 2.28 17.44
C THR A 60 -5.14 1.29 16.88
N PHE A 61 -3.86 1.54 17.13
CA PHE A 61 -2.74 0.78 16.57
C PHE A 61 -2.17 -0.29 17.51
N ALA A 62 -2.79 -0.51 18.68
CA ALA A 62 -2.43 -1.60 19.58
C ALA A 62 -2.38 -2.98 18.88
N PRO A 63 -3.29 -3.33 17.94
CA PRO A 63 -3.18 -4.59 17.19
C PRO A 63 -1.92 -4.69 16.33
N PHE A 64 -1.50 -3.60 15.66
CA PHE A 64 -0.25 -3.57 14.90
C PHE A 64 0.97 -3.72 15.82
N PHE A 65 0.93 -3.10 16.99
CA PHE A 65 1.99 -3.25 17.99
C PHE A 65 2.06 -4.68 18.55
N ASN A 66 0.92 -5.35 18.72
CA ASN A 66 0.90 -6.77 19.08
C ASN A 66 1.47 -7.65 17.95
N LEU A 67 1.18 -7.30 16.69
CA LEU A 67 1.75 -7.99 15.53
C LEU A 67 3.29 -7.87 15.48
N SER A 68 3.85 -6.74 15.91
CA SER A 68 5.31 -6.54 15.99
C SER A 68 6.01 -7.42 17.04
N ARG A 69 5.24 -8.14 17.88
CA ARG A 69 5.75 -9.06 18.92
C ARG A 69 5.62 -10.53 18.53
N VAL A 70 5.02 -10.82 17.38
CA VAL A 70 4.89 -12.18 16.86
C VAL A 70 6.26 -12.70 16.42
N PRO A 71 6.63 -13.96 16.74
CA PRO A 71 7.90 -14.54 16.28
C PRO A 71 8.08 -14.43 14.76
N GLY A 72 9.25 -13.94 14.35
CA GLY A 72 9.60 -13.70 12.95
C GLY A 72 9.13 -12.35 12.39
N ILE A 73 8.45 -11.52 13.18
CA ILE A 73 8.09 -10.13 12.84
C ILE A 73 8.82 -9.19 13.79
N GLN A 74 9.46 -8.17 13.24
CA GLN A 74 10.18 -7.15 13.99
C GLN A 74 9.79 -5.77 13.48
N GLY A 75 9.60 -4.80 14.36
CA GLY A 75 9.13 -3.52 13.89
C GLY A 75 8.87 -2.49 14.96
N VAL A 76 8.43 -1.33 14.49
CA VAL A 76 8.07 -0.17 15.30
C VAL A 76 6.67 0.27 14.91
N VAL A 77 5.87 0.58 15.94
CA VAL A 77 4.59 1.26 15.82
C VAL A 77 4.66 2.49 16.71
N ALA A 78 4.60 3.67 16.12
CA ALA A 78 4.86 4.92 16.82
C ALA A 78 4.02 6.07 16.27
N ALA A 79 3.73 7.05 17.12
CA ALA A 79 3.13 8.31 16.71
C ALA A 79 3.98 9.49 17.14
N TYR A 80 3.85 10.57 16.37
CA TYR A 80 4.46 11.85 16.67
C TYR A 80 3.52 13.00 16.28
N PRO A 81 3.51 14.11 17.04
CA PRO A 81 2.82 15.32 16.64
C PRO A 81 3.41 15.86 15.33
N SER A 82 2.56 16.32 14.43
CA SER A 82 2.98 16.97 13.19
C SER A 82 1.96 18.01 12.77
N THR A 83 2.44 19.01 12.03
CA THR A 83 1.62 20.04 11.40
C THR A 83 1.49 19.74 9.90
N TRP A 84 0.69 20.53 9.19
CA TRP A 84 0.64 20.48 7.73
C TRP A 84 2.03 20.76 7.11
N ASP A 85 2.74 21.76 7.62
CA ASP A 85 4.12 22.05 7.18
C ASP A 85 5.06 20.88 7.45
N GLY A 86 4.93 20.24 8.61
CA GLY A 86 5.69 19.03 8.94
C GLY A 86 5.39 17.87 7.98
N TYR A 87 4.14 17.71 7.55
CA TYR A 87 3.76 16.71 6.54
C TYR A 87 4.37 17.02 5.16
N LEU A 88 4.29 18.27 4.71
CA LEU A 88 4.89 18.72 3.45
C LEU A 88 6.41 18.48 3.45
N GLN A 89 7.08 18.87 4.53
CA GLN A 89 8.53 18.77 4.62
C GLN A 89 9.03 17.34 4.77
N ASN A 90 8.30 16.43 5.42
CA ASN A 90 8.83 15.11 5.75
C ASN A 90 8.23 13.95 4.94
N VAL A 91 7.04 14.13 4.36
CA VAL A 91 6.33 13.05 3.64
C VAL A 91 6.15 13.36 2.16
N LEU A 92 5.69 14.56 1.82
CA LEU A 92 5.47 14.97 0.42
C LEU A 92 6.77 15.40 -0.28
N GLN A 93 7.81 14.58 -0.14
CA GLN A 93 9.04 14.70 -0.92
C GLN A 93 9.10 13.53 -1.90
N ASP A 94 8.40 13.60 -3.04
CA ASP A 94 8.45 12.54 -4.05
C ASP A 94 9.75 12.66 -4.88
N PRO A 95 10.68 11.69 -4.80
CA PRO A 95 11.90 11.72 -5.60
C PRO A 95 11.75 11.03 -6.98
N ASN A 96 10.56 10.51 -7.34
CA ASN A 96 10.38 9.58 -8.46
C ASN A 96 9.61 10.15 -9.65
N ILE A 97 9.50 11.47 -9.77
CA ILE A 97 8.92 12.10 -10.96
C ILE A 97 9.75 11.75 -12.20
N GLY A 98 9.09 11.31 -13.28
CA GLY A 98 9.72 11.06 -14.58
C GLY A 98 10.20 9.62 -14.82
N SER A 99 9.71 8.62 -14.09
CA SER A 99 9.92 7.20 -14.42
C SER A 99 8.86 6.66 -15.39
N ASN A 100 9.23 5.67 -16.20
CA ASN A 100 8.25 4.88 -16.93
C ASN A 100 7.65 3.85 -15.97
N ILE A 101 6.37 4.02 -15.66
CA ILE A 101 5.63 3.16 -14.75
C ILE A 101 4.30 2.78 -15.38
N GLN A 102 3.85 1.57 -15.09
CA GLN A 102 2.53 1.11 -15.48
C GLN A 102 1.90 0.33 -14.34
N ASP A 103 0.75 0.82 -13.90
CA ASP A 103 0.07 0.33 -12.71
C ASP A 103 -1.12 -0.55 -13.04
N THR A 104 -1.49 -1.39 -12.09
CA THR A 104 -2.83 -1.95 -11.99
C THR A 104 -3.26 -1.91 -10.54
N SER A 105 -4.51 -1.54 -10.30
CA SER A 105 -5.02 -1.35 -8.95
C SER A 105 -6.40 -1.96 -8.73
N ARG A 106 -6.72 -2.33 -7.50
CA ARG A 106 -8.07 -2.74 -7.09
C ARG A 106 -8.46 -2.09 -5.77
N LEU A 107 -9.70 -1.61 -5.70
CA LEU A 107 -10.25 -1.14 -4.44
C LEU A 107 -10.57 -2.34 -3.55
N LEU A 108 -10.22 -2.20 -2.28
CA LEU A 108 -10.31 -3.26 -1.30
C LEU A 108 -11.49 -2.98 -0.38
N THR A 109 -12.58 -3.73 -0.56
CA THR A 109 -13.73 -3.67 0.33
C THR A 109 -13.43 -4.36 1.65
N LEU A 110 -14.24 -4.07 2.69
CA LEU A 110 -14.14 -4.77 3.98
C LEU A 110 -14.15 -6.30 3.80
N LYS A 111 -15.07 -6.79 2.96
CA LYS A 111 -15.20 -8.23 2.67
C LYS A 111 -13.91 -8.80 2.09
N VAL A 112 -13.33 -8.14 1.09
CA VAL A 112 -12.07 -8.56 0.47
C VAL A 112 -10.93 -8.54 1.50
N MET A 113 -10.81 -7.47 2.29
CA MET A 113 -9.75 -7.38 3.31
C MET A 113 -9.88 -8.42 4.42
N GLN A 114 -11.08 -8.93 4.71
CA GLN A 114 -11.28 -9.94 5.75
C GLN A 114 -11.20 -11.38 5.21
N GLU A 115 -11.89 -11.65 4.11
CA GLU A 115 -12.08 -13.00 3.57
C GLU A 115 -11.00 -13.39 2.54
N LYS A 116 -10.35 -12.41 1.92
CA LYS A 116 -9.38 -12.61 0.83
C LYS A 116 -7.97 -12.14 1.17
N ALA A 117 -7.70 -11.81 2.43
CA ALA A 117 -6.39 -11.37 2.87
C ALA A 117 -5.27 -12.40 2.60
N ASP A 118 -5.56 -13.70 2.77
CA ASP A 118 -4.56 -14.75 2.51
C ASP A 118 -4.25 -14.88 1.02
N ASP A 119 -5.28 -14.80 0.15
CA ASP A 119 -5.11 -14.79 -1.30
C ASP A 119 -4.33 -13.54 -1.76
N LEU A 120 -4.63 -12.37 -1.17
CA LEU A 120 -3.90 -11.13 -1.42
C LEU A 120 -2.44 -11.23 -0.96
N ALA A 121 -2.19 -11.78 0.23
CA ALA A 121 -0.84 -11.96 0.75
C ALA A 121 -0.03 -12.93 -0.11
N GLU A 122 -0.64 -14.02 -0.59
CA GLU A 122 -0.01 -14.94 -1.53
C GLU A 122 0.31 -14.27 -2.86
N PHE A 123 -0.63 -13.51 -3.42
CA PHE A 123 -0.37 -12.70 -4.60
C PHE A 123 0.81 -11.74 -4.38
N ILE A 124 0.89 -11.08 -3.23
CA ILE A 124 1.98 -10.17 -2.89
C ILE A 124 3.32 -10.92 -2.77
N VAL A 125 3.33 -12.09 -2.12
CA VAL A 125 4.54 -12.92 -1.94
C VAL A 125 5.05 -13.42 -3.29
N ASP A 126 4.17 -13.92 -4.14
CA ASP A 126 4.52 -14.51 -5.45
C ASP A 126 5.08 -13.48 -6.43
N ASN A 127 4.64 -12.23 -6.31
CA ASN A 127 5.03 -11.15 -7.21
C ASN A 127 6.12 -10.25 -6.61
N LYS A 128 6.86 -10.76 -5.62
CA LYS A 128 8.03 -10.11 -5.05
C LYS A 128 9.13 -9.88 -6.08
N GLN A 129 9.13 -8.70 -6.68
CA GLN A 129 10.31 -8.11 -7.29
C GLN A 129 10.20 -6.59 -7.10
N GLY A 130 10.79 -5.99 -6.07
CA GLY A 130 10.46 -4.63 -5.60
C GLY A 130 10.91 -3.44 -6.46
N ALA A 131 10.03 -2.46 -6.73
CA ALA A 131 10.31 -1.00 -6.89
C ALA A 131 9.04 -0.17 -7.10
N GLY A 132 8.73 0.94 -6.42
CA GLY A 132 9.00 1.38 -5.04
C GLY A 132 8.96 2.90 -4.97
N PHE A 133 7.82 3.55 -4.70
CA PHE A 133 7.78 4.94 -4.24
C PHE A 133 8.37 4.93 -2.84
N ASN A 134 9.68 5.22 -2.77
CA ASN A 134 10.34 5.52 -1.51
C ASN A 134 9.71 6.79 -0.94
N PHE A 135 8.76 6.63 -0.02
CA PHE A 135 8.39 7.71 0.88
C PHE A 135 9.49 7.86 1.93
N SER A 136 9.99 9.08 2.09
CA SER A 136 11.11 9.51 2.93
C SER A 136 12.51 9.38 2.31
N LYS A 137 13.06 10.56 2.04
CA LYS A 137 14.49 10.78 1.86
C LYS A 137 15.14 11.13 3.20
N SER A 138 14.92 10.37 4.28
CA SER A 138 15.73 10.55 5.50
C SER A 138 15.53 9.45 6.54
N LEU A 139 16.17 8.30 6.34
CA LEU A 139 16.89 7.58 7.40
C LEU A 139 18.09 6.83 6.75
N GLY A 140 19.12 7.59 6.37
CA GLY A 140 20.50 7.10 6.30
C GLY A 140 20.95 6.11 5.20
N ALA A 141 20.11 5.70 4.25
CA ALA A 141 20.57 4.76 3.22
C ALA A 141 21.42 5.42 2.11
N PRO A 142 22.60 4.88 1.76
CA PRO A 142 23.46 5.42 0.71
C PRO A 142 22.85 5.31 -0.70
N LYS A 143 23.14 6.33 -1.53
CA LYS A 143 22.59 6.60 -2.87
C LYS A 143 23.06 5.66 -4.00
N THR A 144 23.27 4.38 -3.73
CA THR A 144 23.80 3.44 -4.73
C THR A 144 22.99 2.16 -4.71
N VAL A 145 21.83 2.19 -5.38
CA VAL A 145 21.16 0.95 -5.80
C VAL A 145 20.99 1.02 -7.31
N ILE A 146 21.67 0.10 -7.98
CA ILE A 146 21.55 -0.17 -9.41
C ILE A 146 20.06 -0.43 -9.70
N ARG A 147 19.43 0.45 -10.49
CA ARG A 147 18.05 0.30 -10.98
C ARG A 147 17.99 -0.89 -11.95
N ARG A 148 17.77 -2.08 -11.42
CA ARG A 148 17.14 -3.15 -12.21
C ARG A 148 15.64 -2.84 -12.31
N SER A 149 14.98 -3.44 -13.29
CA SER A 149 13.56 -3.20 -13.59
C SER A 149 12.69 -4.09 -12.70
N HIS A 150 11.74 -3.51 -11.96
CA HIS A 150 10.99 -4.19 -10.90
C HIS A 150 9.53 -3.70 -10.77
N SER A 151 8.84 -4.23 -9.76
CA SER A 151 7.42 -4.04 -9.43
C SER A 151 7.21 -3.68 -7.96
N SER A 152 6.44 -2.65 -7.62
CA SER A 152 6.07 -2.41 -6.22
C SER A 152 4.60 -2.43 -5.97
N ILE A 153 4.33 -2.72 -4.70
CA ILE A 153 3.01 -2.82 -4.16
C ILE A 153 2.82 -1.66 -3.18
N PHE A 154 1.84 -0.81 -3.51
CA PHE A 154 1.41 0.29 -2.67
C PHE A 154 0.01 0.00 -2.15
N VAL A 155 -0.23 0.46 -0.93
CA VAL A 155 -1.58 0.48 -0.37
C VAL A 155 -1.92 1.91 -0.02
N LEU A 156 -2.88 2.50 -0.71
CA LEU A 156 -3.58 3.66 -0.19
C LEU A 156 -4.56 3.15 0.86
N VAL A 157 -4.51 3.73 2.05
CA VAL A 157 -5.37 3.37 3.16
C VAL A 157 -6.33 4.52 3.41
N GLY A 158 -7.62 4.26 3.31
CA GLY A 158 -8.61 5.31 3.55
C GLY A 158 -10.03 4.82 3.29
N LYS A 159 -10.94 5.32 4.11
CA LYS A 159 -12.38 5.26 3.88
C LYS A 159 -12.84 6.67 3.51
N VAL A 160 -13.64 6.76 2.45
CA VAL A 160 -14.15 8.05 1.96
C VAL A 160 -15.41 8.45 2.71
N ASN A 161 -15.70 9.75 2.77
CA ASN A 161 -17.01 10.21 3.24
C ASN A 161 -18.07 9.89 2.16
N ASN A 162 -19.21 9.35 2.61
CA ASN A 162 -20.32 8.92 1.76
C ASN A 162 -21.47 9.93 1.69
N ASP A 163 -21.51 10.96 2.55
CA ASP A 163 -22.66 11.87 2.69
C ASP A 163 -23.14 12.48 1.36
N GLU A 164 -22.20 12.89 0.49
CA GLU A 164 -22.47 13.53 -0.80
C GLU A 164 -22.06 12.65 -2.00
N ARG A 165 -21.73 11.39 -1.75
CA ARG A 165 -21.07 10.55 -2.77
C ARG A 165 -21.99 10.22 -3.95
N ASP A 166 -23.27 10.03 -3.67
CA ASP A 166 -24.32 9.80 -4.67
C ASP A 166 -24.54 11.00 -5.60
N ASN A 167 -24.07 12.18 -5.22
CA ASN A 167 -24.14 13.39 -6.04
C ASN A 167 -22.89 13.57 -6.93
N THR A 168 -22.05 12.53 -7.06
CA THR A 168 -20.81 12.55 -7.85
C THR A 168 -20.76 11.41 -8.86
N ALA A 169 -19.89 11.52 -9.86
CA ALA A 169 -19.61 10.44 -10.81
C ALA A 169 -18.62 9.38 -10.27
N VAL A 170 -18.29 9.41 -8.97
CA VAL A 170 -17.35 8.46 -8.39
C VAL A 170 -18.02 7.10 -8.23
N HIS A 171 -17.36 6.06 -8.72
CA HIS A 171 -17.88 4.69 -8.72
C HIS A 171 -18.29 4.23 -7.30
N ASP A 172 -19.44 3.58 -7.18
CA ASP A 172 -20.09 3.23 -5.90
C ASP A 172 -19.20 2.40 -4.95
N VAL A 173 -18.37 1.50 -5.52
CA VAL A 173 -17.39 0.69 -4.77
C VAL A 173 -16.51 1.49 -3.80
N TRP A 174 -16.22 2.76 -4.08
CA TRP A 174 -15.46 3.62 -3.17
C TRP A 174 -16.12 3.75 -1.80
N LYS A 175 -17.46 3.73 -1.72
CA LYS A 175 -18.21 3.84 -0.47
C LYS A 175 -17.98 2.66 0.48
N HIS A 176 -17.59 1.52 -0.09
CA HIS A 176 -17.41 0.25 0.59
C HIS A 176 -15.95 -0.14 0.77
N SER A 177 -15.04 0.70 0.28
CA SER A 177 -13.61 0.41 0.23
C SER A 177 -12.86 1.09 1.37
N HIS A 178 -11.88 0.37 1.91
CA HIS A 178 -10.99 0.82 3.00
C HIS A 178 -9.56 1.03 2.51
N GLY A 179 -9.30 0.73 1.24
CA GLY A 179 -8.02 1.01 0.62
C GLY A 179 -8.01 0.68 -0.86
N LEU A 180 -6.88 0.98 -1.47
CA LEU A 180 -6.54 0.65 -2.84
C LEU A 180 -5.22 -0.11 -2.80
N LEU A 181 -5.19 -1.31 -3.36
CA LEU A 181 -3.94 -2.03 -3.62
C LEU A 181 -3.52 -1.71 -5.05
N SER A 182 -2.33 -1.14 -5.21
CA SER A 182 -1.74 -0.81 -6.50
C SER A 182 -0.46 -1.61 -6.70
N VAL A 183 -0.28 -2.17 -7.89
CA VAL A 183 0.91 -2.90 -8.30
C VAL A 183 1.47 -2.28 -9.55
N SER A 184 2.71 -1.84 -9.45
CA SER A 184 3.44 -1.18 -10.52
C SER A 184 4.38 -2.15 -11.22
N VAL A 185 4.69 -1.89 -12.48
CA VAL A 185 5.90 -2.37 -13.15
C VAL A 185 6.62 -1.17 -13.75
N ASP A 186 7.95 -1.20 -13.79
CA ASP A 186 8.76 -0.15 -14.40
C ASP A 186 9.68 -0.67 -15.50
N TRP A 187 10.27 0.26 -16.25
CA TRP A 187 11.39 0.00 -17.16
C TRP A 187 12.24 1.26 -17.37
N ALA A 188 13.51 1.06 -17.74
CA ALA A 188 14.40 2.17 -18.09
C ALA A 188 13.98 2.84 -19.41
N ASP A 189 14.28 4.13 -19.57
CA ASP A 189 14.00 4.86 -20.83
C ASP A 189 14.65 4.18 -22.05
N THR A 190 15.83 3.60 -21.83
CA THR A 190 16.64 2.89 -22.82
C THR A 190 16.28 1.41 -22.97
N ALA A 191 15.26 0.92 -22.25
CA ALA A 191 14.82 -0.47 -22.36
C ALA A 191 14.41 -0.80 -23.80
N ALA A 192 14.77 -2.00 -24.25
CA ALA A 192 14.40 -2.47 -25.58
C ALA A 192 12.87 -2.65 -25.68
N ASP A 193 12.30 -2.51 -26.88
CA ASP A 193 10.85 -2.63 -27.06
C ASP A 193 10.29 -3.98 -26.60
N ARG A 194 11.08 -5.06 -26.76
CA ARG A 194 10.74 -6.39 -26.23
C ARG A 194 10.58 -6.42 -24.71
N GLU A 195 11.36 -5.63 -23.98
CA GLU A 195 11.30 -5.54 -22.53
C GLU A 195 10.08 -4.73 -22.10
N LYS A 196 9.84 -3.59 -22.74
CA LYS A 196 8.64 -2.76 -22.54
C LYS A 196 7.36 -3.57 -22.77
N GLU A 197 7.32 -4.36 -23.85
CA GLU A 197 6.18 -5.23 -24.15
C GLU A 197 6.03 -6.35 -23.11
N ALA A 198 7.11 -7.01 -22.73
CA ALA A 198 7.07 -8.04 -21.69
C ALA A 198 6.52 -7.51 -20.35
N LYS A 199 6.89 -6.27 -19.98
CA LYS A 199 6.42 -5.57 -18.78
C LYS A 199 4.94 -5.21 -18.87
N ARG A 200 4.47 -4.66 -19.99
CA ARG A 200 3.03 -4.44 -20.24
C ARG A 200 2.21 -5.71 -20.07
N GLN A 201 2.66 -6.80 -20.70
CA GLN A 201 1.99 -8.10 -20.60
C GLN A 201 2.03 -8.66 -19.16
N GLN A 202 3.09 -8.38 -18.40
CA GLN A 202 3.16 -8.70 -16.98
C GLN A 202 2.07 -7.93 -16.20
N THR A 203 1.90 -6.63 -16.42
CA THR A 203 0.84 -5.84 -15.76
C THR A 203 -0.56 -6.36 -16.09
N VAL A 204 -0.81 -6.78 -17.33
CA VAL A 204 -2.09 -7.42 -17.71
C VAL A 204 -2.33 -8.69 -16.90
N ARG A 205 -1.32 -9.56 -16.76
CA ARG A 205 -1.43 -10.79 -15.95
C ARG A 205 -1.68 -10.50 -14.48
N LEU A 206 -0.96 -9.53 -13.91
CA LEU A 206 -1.16 -9.08 -12.53
C LEU A 206 -2.59 -8.55 -12.32
N SER A 207 -3.09 -7.74 -13.26
CA SER A 207 -4.44 -7.18 -13.20
C SER A 207 -5.54 -8.26 -13.22
N LYS A 208 -5.37 -9.27 -14.08
CA LYS A 208 -6.29 -10.42 -14.15
C LYS A 208 -6.31 -11.20 -12.83
N ARG A 209 -5.13 -11.53 -12.30
CA ARG A 209 -5.00 -12.26 -11.03
C ARG A 209 -5.59 -11.47 -9.85
N LEU A 210 -5.37 -10.15 -9.79
CA LEU A 210 -6.02 -9.29 -8.80
C LEU A 210 -7.56 -9.29 -8.93
N THR A 211 -8.08 -9.35 -10.16
CA THR A 211 -9.53 -9.43 -10.40
C THR A 211 -10.11 -10.75 -9.90
N GLU A 212 -9.40 -11.85 -10.06
CA GLU A 212 -9.83 -13.17 -9.56
C GLU A 212 -9.92 -13.17 -8.03
N ILE A 213 -9.02 -12.46 -7.35
CA ILE A 213 -8.99 -12.37 -5.88
C ILE A 213 -10.09 -11.44 -5.35
N VAL A 214 -10.15 -10.21 -5.88
CA VAL A 214 -11.06 -9.15 -5.38
C VAL A 214 -12.49 -9.36 -5.89
N GLY A 215 -12.65 -10.01 -7.04
CA GLY A 215 -13.92 -10.18 -7.74
C GLY A 215 -14.25 -9.00 -8.65
N SER A 216 -15.26 -9.19 -9.50
CA SER A 216 -15.71 -8.18 -10.49
C SER A 216 -16.26 -6.90 -9.86
N GLY A 217 -16.72 -6.96 -8.60
CA GLY A 217 -17.17 -5.80 -7.84
C GLY A 217 -16.05 -4.93 -7.25
N GLY A 218 -14.79 -5.35 -7.37
CA GLY A 218 -13.63 -4.70 -6.74
C GLY A 218 -13.27 -3.31 -7.26
N GLY A 219 -13.72 -2.92 -8.45
CA GLY A 219 -13.38 -1.65 -9.06
C GLY A 219 -11.89 -1.46 -9.37
N THR A 220 -11.58 -0.64 -10.37
CA THR A 220 -10.20 -0.21 -10.69
C THR A 220 -10.12 1.29 -10.53
N TYR A 221 -9.04 1.81 -9.94
CA TYR A 221 -8.82 3.24 -9.90
C TYR A 221 -8.25 3.70 -11.24
N VAL A 222 -9.04 4.44 -12.02
CA VAL A 222 -8.73 4.80 -13.42
C VAL A 222 -7.40 5.54 -13.59
N ASN A 223 -6.95 6.29 -12.59
CA ASN A 223 -5.69 7.03 -12.64
C ASN A 223 -4.46 6.15 -12.36
N GLU A 224 -4.64 4.95 -11.81
CA GLU A 224 -3.59 3.97 -11.53
C GLU A 224 -4.00 2.63 -12.15
N ALA A 225 -4.21 2.65 -13.46
CA ALA A 225 -4.71 1.53 -14.23
C ALA A 225 -3.88 1.28 -15.49
N ASN A 226 -4.02 0.07 -16.01
CA ASN A 226 -3.44 -0.32 -17.28
C ASN A 226 -4.40 0.10 -18.40
N PRO A 227 -3.97 0.93 -19.38
CA PRO A 227 -4.80 1.36 -20.51
C PRO A 227 -5.16 0.25 -21.50
#